data_AF-A0A1E7N760-F1
#
_entry.id   AF-A0A1E7N760-F1
#
_cell.length_a   1.000
_cell.length_b   1.000
_cell.length_c   1.000
_cell.angle_alpha   90.00
_cell.angle_beta   90.00
_cell.angle_gamma   90.00
#
_symmetry.space_group_name_H-M   'P 1'
#
loop_
_entity.id
_entity.type
_entity.pdbx_description
1 polymer ?
#
loop_
_entity_poly.entity_id
_entity_poly.type
_entity_poly.pdbx_seq_one_letter_code
_entity_poly.pdbx_strand_id
1 'polypeptide(L)'
;MLSTRSLFDEIYRNDQAYQLFCSIAAGGEDQGGWENERISALTRDPVLAPKIARHGADERKHGRIFTQLLNKRGLPKVPVPDEADYCMLLERKGIGLSHERLNGAAPLSVREIITYLAHSRVTEQRAAEQMRQLVKVYGDTPELGRAMRMISADEDNHLAYCHEELLRLTAEGHGPYIRHALETSARGEIRTHRDVGLAVAARMARILGWSRRQLALVTLGVHALYLYDRAFGWRRMVTLRMPERRNALGTPAPPHAEHEVP
;
A
#
# COMPACT_ATOMS: atom_id res chain seq x y z
N MET A 1 5.60 -9.75 27.65
CA MET A 1 4.17 -9.86 27.31
C MET A 1 4.03 -9.69 25.81
N LEU A 2 3.17 -10.48 25.16
CA LEU A 2 2.98 -10.37 23.71
C LEU A 2 2.24 -9.06 23.40
N SER A 3 2.87 -8.20 22.61
CA SER A 3 2.30 -6.95 22.11
C SER A 3 2.77 -6.72 20.68
N THR A 4 2.11 -5.83 19.95
CA THR A 4 2.56 -5.43 18.60
C THR A 4 4.00 -4.92 18.63
N ARG A 5 4.37 -4.12 19.64
CA ARG A 5 5.73 -3.62 19.82
C ARG A 5 6.74 -4.75 20.04
N SER A 6 6.44 -5.70 20.94
CA SER A 6 7.37 -6.80 21.21
C SER A 6 7.58 -7.70 19.99
N LEU A 7 6.52 -7.96 19.20
CA LEU A 7 6.61 -8.74 17.96
C LEU A 7 7.53 -8.07 16.94
N PHE A 8 7.36 -6.75 16.75
CA PHE A 8 8.22 -5.98 15.86
C PHE A 8 9.66 -5.93 16.37
N ASP A 9 9.88 -5.70 17.66
CA ASP A 9 11.22 -5.73 18.26
C ASP A 9 11.92 -7.10 18.08
N GLU A 10 11.18 -8.22 18.19
CA GLU A 10 11.71 -9.56 17.91
C GLU A 10 12.14 -9.70 16.44
N ILE A 11 11.32 -9.23 15.49
CA ILE A 11 11.66 -9.22 14.06
C ILE A 11 12.91 -8.34 13.82
N TYR A 12 12.96 -7.15 14.41
CA TYR A 12 14.07 -6.21 14.24
C TYR A 12 15.40 -6.74 14.75
N ARG A 13 15.41 -7.54 15.83
CA ARG A 13 16.62 -8.07 16.46
C ARG A 13 17.15 -9.36 15.83
N ASN A 14 16.39 -9.99 14.93
CA ASN A 14 16.79 -11.21 14.26
C ASN A 14 17.02 -10.93 12.76
N ASP A 15 18.24 -11.12 12.29
CA ASP A 15 18.61 -10.75 10.92
C ASP A 15 17.81 -11.50 9.86
N GLN A 16 17.52 -12.79 10.05
CA GLN A 16 16.73 -13.55 9.09
C GLN A 16 15.27 -13.08 9.04
N ALA A 17 14.66 -12.76 10.19
CA ALA A 17 13.30 -12.25 10.26
C ALA A 17 13.21 -10.84 9.67
N TYR A 18 14.14 -9.95 10.05
CA TYR A 18 14.28 -8.61 9.50
C TYR A 18 14.50 -8.65 7.98
N GLN A 19 15.36 -9.55 7.50
CA GLN A 19 15.67 -9.73 6.09
C GLN A 19 14.42 -10.07 5.29
N LEU A 20 13.66 -11.07 5.75
CA LEU A 20 12.42 -11.48 5.10
C LEU A 20 11.38 -10.35 5.15
N PHE A 21 11.21 -9.68 6.30
CA PHE A 21 10.24 -8.61 6.46
C PHE A 21 10.52 -7.44 5.50
N CYS A 22 11.77 -6.96 5.43
CA CYS A 22 12.15 -5.89 4.51
C CYS A 22 12.11 -6.34 3.05
N SER A 23 12.38 -7.61 2.75
CA SER A 23 12.29 -8.13 1.37
C SER A 23 10.85 -8.20 0.87
N ILE A 24 9.91 -8.57 1.73
CA ILE A 24 8.46 -8.53 1.44
C ILE A 24 8.04 -7.10 1.16
N ALA A 25 8.37 -6.16 2.05
CA ALA A 25 8.04 -4.75 1.85
C ALA A 25 8.63 -4.22 0.54
N ALA A 26 9.95 -4.38 0.33
CA ALA A 26 10.61 -3.96 -0.90
C ALA A 26 10.01 -4.59 -2.16
N GLY A 27 9.61 -5.87 -2.11
CA GLY A 27 8.94 -6.54 -3.23
C GLY A 27 7.60 -5.90 -3.58
N GLY A 28 6.79 -5.59 -2.58
CA GLY A 28 5.51 -4.88 -2.75
C GLY A 28 5.70 -3.52 -3.43
N GLU A 29 6.61 -2.69 -2.90
CA GLU A 29 6.81 -1.34 -3.45
C GLU A 29 7.43 -1.36 -4.85
N ASP A 30 8.33 -2.32 -5.14
CA ASP A 30 8.92 -2.46 -6.48
C ASP A 30 7.85 -2.80 -7.52
N GLN A 31 6.88 -3.65 -7.15
CA GLN A 31 5.75 -3.99 -8.01
C GLN A 31 4.78 -2.80 -8.15
N GLY A 32 4.38 -2.17 -7.04
CA GLY A 32 3.50 -0.99 -7.07
C GLY A 32 4.08 0.14 -7.91
N GLY A 33 5.40 0.35 -7.83
CA GLY A 33 6.11 1.30 -8.68
C GLY A 33 6.03 0.97 -10.17
N TRP A 34 6.25 -0.30 -10.53
CA TRP A 34 6.12 -0.76 -11.92
C TRP A 34 4.68 -0.62 -12.45
N GLU A 35 3.68 -1.01 -11.66
CA GLU A 35 2.27 -0.93 -12.05
C GLU A 35 1.88 0.52 -12.33
N ASN A 36 2.22 1.45 -11.43
CA ASN A 36 1.94 2.88 -11.60
C ASN A 36 2.68 3.48 -12.81
N GLU A 37 3.94 3.10 -13.07
CA GLU A 37 4.68 3.52 -14.27
C GLU A 37 3.93 3.09 -15.56
N ARG A 38 3.44 1.84 -15.59
CA ARG A 38 2.66 1.34 -16.74
C ARG A 38 1.32 2.05 -16.88
N ILE A 39 0.59 2.26 -15.80
CA ILE A 39 -0.71 2.94 -15.82
C ILE A 39 -0.53 4.40 -16.26
N SER A 40 0.52 5.07 -15.80
CA SER A 40 0.85 6.44 -16.24
C SER A 40 1.15 6.51 -17.74
N ALA A 41 1.81 5.49 -18.30
CA ALA A 41 2.11 5.45 -19.73
C ALA A 41 0.87 5.13 -20.58
N LEU A 42 -0.13 4.45 -20.02
CA LEU A 42 -1.32 3.99 -20.74
C LEU A 42 -2.55 4.88 -20.54
N THR A 43 -2.55 5.78 -19.56
CA THR A 43 -3.67 6.72 -19.36
C THR A 43 -3.67 7.82 -20.43
N ARG A 44 -4.87 8.28 -20.81
CA ARG A 44 -5.08 9.44 -21.69
C ARG A 44 -5.45 10.71 -20.93
N ASP A 45 -5.60 10.63 -19.62
CA ASP A 45 -5.96 11.76 -18.77
C ASP A 45 -4.67 12.58 -18.45
N PRO A 46 -4.52 13.79 -19.00
CA PRO A 46 -3.31 14.59 -18.83
C PRO A 46 -3.17 15.17 -17.41
N VAL A 47 -4.25 15.19 -16.62
CA VAL A 47 -4.22 15.62 -15.22
C VAL A 47 -3.78 14.45 -14.34
N LEU A 48 -4.27 13.25 -14.65
CA LEU A 48 -4.00 12.06 -13.84
C LEU A 48 -2.61 11.46 -14.10
N ALA A 49 -2.15 11.48 -15.36
CA ALA A 49 -0.84 10.92 -15.76
C ALA A 49 0.32 11.37 -14.85
N PRO A 50 0.57 12.67 -14.62
CA PRO A 50 1.67 13.10 -13.75
C PRO A 50 1.50 12.67 -12.28
N LYS A 51 0.25 12.57 -11.77
CA LYS A 51 -0.02 12.13 -10.40
C LYS A 51 0.30 10.64 -10.22
N ILE A 52 -0.10 9.80 -11.20
CA ILE A 52 0.22 8.36 -11.20
C ILE A 52 1.74 8.15 -11.36
N ALA A 53 2.39 8.90 -12.25
CA ALA A 53 3.85 8.86 -12.39
C ALA A 53 4.55 9.19 -11.06
N ARG A 54 4.04 10.20 -10.35
CA ARG A 54 4.57 10.60 -9.04
C ARG A 54 4.38 9.50 -8.00
N HIS A 55 3.18 8.91 -7.94
CA HIS A 55 2.89 7.76 -7.08
C HIS A 55 3.90 6.64 -7.35
N GLY A 56 4.04 6.20 -8.61
CA GLY A 56 5.01 5.16 -8.96
C GLY A 56 6.46 5.49 -8.59
N ALA A 57 6.87 6.75 -8.72
CA ALA A 57 8.20 7.18 -8.31
C ALA A 57 8.41 7.13 -6.78
N ASP A 58 7.36 7.42 -6.00
CA ASP A 58 7.37 7.33 -4.55
C ASP A 58 7.42 5.85 -4.11
N GLU A 59 6.67 4.94 -4.73
CA GLU A 59 6.78 3.48 -4.49
C GLU A 59 8.19 2.94 -4.77
N ARG A 60 8.76 3.30 -5.93
CA ARG A 60 10.16 2.94 -6.25
C ARG A 60 11.14 3.47 -5.20
N LYS A 61 10.88 4.65 -4.65
CA LYS A 61 11.70 5.23 -3.56
C LYS A 61 11.54 4.41 -2.28
N HIS A 62 10.34 3.97 -1.93
CA HIS A 62 10.10 3.11 -0.76
C HIS A 62 10.80 1.76 -0.89
N GLY A 63 10.71 1.10 -2.06
CA GLY A 63 11.44 -0.15 -2.33
C GLY A 63 12.95 -0.01 -2.18
N ARG A 64 13.52 1.11 -2.65
CA ARG A 64 14.93 1.46 -2.43
C ARG A 64 15.25 1.68 -0.95
N ILE A 65 14.36 2.31 -0.18
CA ILE A 65 14.55 2.54 1.26
C ILE A 65 14.64 1.19 2.00
N PHE A 66 13.71 0.26 1.77
CA PHE A 66 13.76 -1.06 2.39
C PHE A 66 15.01 -1.87 1.97
N THR A 67 15.43 -1.75 0.71
CA THR A 67 16.68 -2.37 0.24
C THR A 67 17.91 -1.74 0.90
N GLN A 68 17.95 -0.42 1.10
CA GLN A 68 19.03 0.25 1.82
C GLN A 68 19.07 -0.17 3.30
N LEU A 69 17.91 -0.37 3.92
CA LEU A 69 17.80 -0.87 5.29
C LEU A 69 18.38 -2.28 5.45
N LEU A 70 18.27 -3.14 4.44
CA LEU A 70 18.95 -4.44 4.37
C LEU A 70 20.46 -4.27 4.21
N ASN A 71 20.88 -3.45 3.24
CA ASN A 71 22.30 -3.23 2.93
C ASN A 71 23.08 -2.64 4.12
N LYS A 72 22.47 -1.75 4.90
CA LYS A 72 23.07 -1.20 6.13
C LYS A 72 23.40 -2.26 7.17
N ARG A 73 22.74 -3.41 7.13
CA ARG A 73 23.00 -4.57 7.98
C ARG A 73 23.83 -5.67 7.31
N GLY A 74 24.33 -5.42 6.09
CA GLY A 74 25.03 -6.44 5.32
C GLY A 74 24.15 -7.61 4.86
N LEU A 75 22.82 -7.41 4.81
CA LEU A 75 21.86 -8.43 4.40
C LEU A 75 21.45 -8.22 2.94
N PRO A 76 21.46 -9.26 2.08
CA PRO A 76 20.89 -9.15 0.74
C PRO A 76 19.35 -9.23 0.77
N LYS A 77 18.67 -8.76 -0.29
CA LYS A 77 17.24 -9.05 -0.52
C LYS A 77 17.06 -10.55 -0.78
N VAL A 78 16.00 -11.14 -0.21
CA VAL A 78 15.64 -12.55 -0.45
C VAL A 78 14.36 -12.66 -1.28
N PRO A 79 14.14 -13.79 -1.99
CA PRO A 79 12.89 -14.04 -2.69
C PRO A 79 11.68 -13.95 -1.74
N VAL A 80 10.64 -13.25 -2.17
CA VAL A 80 9.37 -13.19 -1.45
C VAL A 80 8.62 -14.51 -1.68
N PRO A 81 8.17 -15.19 -0.62
CA PRO A 81 7.35 -16.39 -0.77
C PRO A 81 6.00 -16.10 -1.44
N ASP A 82 5.56 -16.96 -2.35
CA ASP A 82 4.32 -16.79 -3.13
C ASP A 82 3.06 -16.56 -2.26
N GLU A 83 3.01 -17.18 -1.08
CA GLU A 83 1.90 -17.02 -0.13
C GLU A 83 1.96 -15.73 0.70
N ALA A 84 3.09 -15.02 0.65
CA ALA A 84 3.31 -13.71 1.27
C ALA A 84 3.41 -12.58 0.24
N ASP A 85 3.40 -12.91 -1.06
CA ASP A 85 3.37 -11.95 -2.16
C ASP A 85 1.96 -11.35 -2.28
N TYR A 86 1.77 -10.26 -1.55
CA TYR A 86 0.48 -9.59 -1.42
C TYR A 86 -0.09 -9.12 -2.76
N CYS A 87 0.74 -8.50 -3.59
CA CYS A 87 0.31 -7.91 -4.85
C CYS A 87 -0.08 -9.02 -5.87
N MET A 88 0.74 -10.07 -5.98
CA MET A 88 0.40 -11.24 -6.81
C MET A 88 -0.86 -11.97 -6.31
N LEU A 89 -1.08 -12.05 -5.00
CA LEU A 89 -2.31 -12.65 -4.45
C LEU A 89 -3.57 -11.83 -4.76
N LEU A 90 -3.47 -10.50 -4.80
CA LEU A 90 -4.56 -9.63 -5.24
C LEU A 90 -4.89 -9.86 -6.71
N GLU A 91 -3.88 -9.87 -7.57
CA GLU A 91 -4.07 -10.10 -9.01
C GLU A 91 -4.69 -11.46 -9.29
N ARG A 92 -4.21 -12.54 -8.65
CA ARG A 92 -4.80 -13.89 -8.79
C ARG A 92 -6.28 -13.94 -8.39
N LYS A 93 -6.74 -13.02 -7.56
CA LYS A 93 -8.15 -12.88 -7.16
C LYS A 93 -8.94 -11.92 -8.06
N GLY A 94 -8.33 -11.41 -9.13
CA GLY A 94 -8.93 -10.47 -10.06
C GLY A 94 -9.10 -9.05 -9.49
N ILE A 95 -8.23 -8.66 -8.55
CA ILE A 95 -8.28 -7.36 -7.89
C ILE A 95 -7.19 -6.45 -8.46
N GLY A 96 -7.59 -5.28 -8.97
CA GLY A 96 -6.68 -4.37 -9.69
C GLY A 96 -6.61 -4.68 -11.19
N LEU A 97 -5.61 -4.12 -11.85
CA LEU A 97 -5.30 -4.43 -13.26
C LEU A 97 -4.23 -5.53 -13.30
N SER A 98 -4.38 -6.50 -14.19
CA SER A 98 -3.41 -7.61 -14.31
C SER A 98 -2.11 -7.15 -14.98
N HIS A 99 -1.01 -7.86 -14.69
CA HIS A 99 0.27 -7.66 -15.37
C HIS A 99 0.13 -7.85 -16.88
N GLU A 100 -0.64 -8.85 -17.31
CA GLU A 100 -0.96 -9.06 -18.72
C GLU A 100 -1.58 -7.80 -19.35
N ARG A 101 -2.55 -7.18 -18.67
CA ARG A 101 -3.19 -5.95 -19.16
C ARG A 101 -2.22 -4.77 -19.20
N LEU A 102 -1.38 -4.63 -18.17
CA LEU A 102 -0.42 -3.54 -18.05
C LEU A 102 0.76 -3.69 -19.02
N ASN A 103 1.12 -4.90 -19.43
CA ASN A 103 2.14 -5.16 -20.45
C ASN A 103 1.69 -4.77 -21.87
N GLY A 104 0.38 -4.69 -22.13
CA GLY A 104 -0.16 -4.24 -23.40
C GLY A 104 0.16 -2.75 -23.69
N ALA A 105 0.05 -2.36 -24.97
CA ALA A 105 0.25 -0.96 -25.40
C ALA A 105 -1.07 -0.17 -25.55
N ALA A 106 -2.21 -0.84 -25.46
CA ALA A 106 -3.51 -0.21 -25.64
C ALA A 106 -3.83 0.73 -24.47
N PRO A 107 -4.24 1.99 -24.73
CA PRO A 107 -4.60 2.94 -23.68
C PRO A 107 -5.68 2.40 -22.74
N LEU A 108 -5.62 2.80 -21.47
CA LEU A 108 -6.62 2.43 -20.47
C LEU A 108 -7.95 3.13 -20.74
N SER A 109 -9.03 2.37 -20.63
CA SER A 109 -10.39 2.92 -20.58
C SER A 109 -10.65 3.61 -19.25
N VAL A 110 -11.67 4.49 -19.21
CA VAL A 110 -12.10 5.14 -17.96
C VAL A 110 -12.46 4.12 -16.87
N ARG A 111 -13.05 2.97 -17.24
CA ARG A 111 -13.35 1.90 -16.29
C ARG A 111 -12.11 1.24 -15.72
N GLU A 112 -11.07 1.07 -16.52
CA GLU A 112 -9.79 0.52 -16.04
C GLU A 112 -9.08 1.53 -15.12
N ILE A 113 -9.15 2.83 -15.43
CA ILE A 113 -8.66 3.88 -14.52
C ILE A 113 -9.41 3.88 -13.19
N ILE A 114 -10.75 3.75 -13.21
CA ILE A 114 -11.54 3.63 -11.98
C ILE A 114 -11.18 2.36 -11.20
N THR A 115 -10.98 1.24 -11.89
CA THR A 115 -10.55 -0.02 -11.26
C THR A 115 -9.21 0.14 -10.56
N TYR A 116 -8.23 0.77 -11.22
CA TYR A 116 -6.94 1.11 -10.63
C TYR A 116 -7.09 2.03 -9.42
N LEU A 117 -7.78 3.17 -9.55
CA LEU A 117 -7.92 4.13 -8.46
C LEU A 117 -8.66 3.54 -7.25
N ALA A 118 -9.68 2.70 -7.49
CA ALA A 118 -10.40 2.02 -6.43
C ALA A 118 -9.53 0.96 -5.73
N HIS A 119 -8.74 0.21 -6.50
CA HIS A 119 -7.75 -0.73 -5.96
C HIS A 119 -6.72 0.01 -5.12
N SER A 120 -6.05 1.01 -5.71
CA SER A 120 -4.99 1.78 -5.05
C SER A 120 -5.53 2.45 -3.79
N ARG A 121 -6.69 3.10 -3.83
CA ARG A 121 -7.31 3.67 -2.63
C ARG A 121 -7.38 2.66 -1.47
N VAL A 122 -7.81 1.43 -1.75
CA VAL A 122 -8.02 0.40 -0.73
C VAL A 122 -6.68 -0.09 -0.19
N THR A 123 -5.69 -0.29 -1.06
CA THR A 123 -4.34 -0.71 -0.65
C THR A 123 -3.62 0.42 0.09
N GLU A 124 -3.75 1.68 -0.34
CA GLU A 124 -3.19 2.85 0.33
C GLU A 124 -3.80 3.06 1.73
N GLN A 125 -5.10 2.79 1.89
CA GLN A 125 -5.72 2.84 3.22
C GLN A 125 -5.04 1.84 4.16
N ARG A 126 -4.70 0.65 3.67
CA ARG A 126 -4.00 -0.38 4.45
C ARG A 126 -2.55 0.04 4.70
N ALA A 127 -1.83 0.48 3.67
CA ALA A 127 -0.44 0.90 3.74
C ALA A 127 -0.27 2.04 4.75
N ALA A 128 -1.10 3.09 4.65
CA ALA A 128 -1.08 4.21 5.60
C ALA A 128 -1.35 3.78 7.05
N GLU A 129 -2.27 2.83 7.29
CA GLU A 129 -2.53 2.27 8.62
C GLU A 129 -1.33 1.47 9.16
N GLN A 130 -0.71 0.64 8.33
CA GLN A 130 0.46 -0.16 8.71
C GLN A 130 1.69 0.74 8.94
N MET A 131 1.91 1.74 8.11
CA MET A 131 2.99 2.70 8.27
C MET A 131 2.85 3.54 9.53
N ARG A 132 1.64 3.99 9.90
CA ARG A 132 1.40 4.62 11.20
C ARG A 132 1.73 3.71 12.38
N GLN A 133 1.44 2.40 12.28
CA GLN A 133 1.85 1.44 13.31
C GLN A 133 3.37 1.31 13.39
N LEU A 134 4.07 1.23 12.25
CA LEU A 134 5.52 1.19 12.20
C LEU A 134 6.16 2.47 12.74
N VAL A 135 5.61 3.64 12.46
CA VAL A 135 6.05 4.91 13.06
C VAL A 135 5.86 4.90 14.58
N LYS A 136 4.73 4.38 15.09
CA LYS A 136 4.51 4.25 16.53
C LYS A 136 5.53 3.35 17.22
N VAL A 137 6.02 2.33 16.52
CA VAL A 137 6.96 1.34 17.07
C VAL A 137 8.42 1.78 16.91
N TYR A 138 8.78 2.29 15.74
CA TYR A 138 10.16 2.57 15.32
C TYR A 138 10.47 4.04 15.07
N GLY A 139 9.52 4.95 15.31
CA GLY A 139 9.71 6.38 15.05
C GLY A 139 10.91 6.98 15.78
N ASP A 140 11.20 6.49 16.98
CA ASP A 140 12.32 6.97 17.79
C ASP A 140 13.60 6.14 17.60
N THR A 141 13.56 5.09 16.77
CA THR A 141 14.73 4.29 16.42
C THR A 141 15.60 5.07 15.43
N PRO A 142 16.85 5.46 15.78
CA PRO A 142 17.67 6.35 14.94
C PRO A 142 17.83 5.88 13.49
N GLU A 143 17.92 4.57 13.28
CA GLU A 143 18.13 3.97 11.95
C GLU A 143 16.87 3.87 11.10
N LEU A 144 15.69 3.72 11.73
CA LEU A 144 14.41 3.45 11.05
C LEU A 144 13.47 4.64 11.03
N GLY A 145 13.47 5.46 12.08
CA GLY A 145 12.42 6.44 12.33
C GLY A 145 12.24 7.45 11.20
N ARG A 146 13.35 7.90 10.59
CA ARG A 146 13.31 8.80 9.43
C ARG A 146 12.68 8.13 8.21
N ALA A 147 13.03 6.88 7.94
CA ALA A 147 12.47 6.11 6.83
C ALA A 147 10.97 5.87 7.04
N MET A 148 10.57 5.40 8.22
CA MET A 148 9.16 5.11 8.52
C MET A 148 8.28 6.35 8.42
N ARG A 149 8.74 7.51 8.93
CA ARG A 149 8.00 8.77 8.82
C ARG A 149 7.86 9.27 7.38
N MET A 150 8.91 9.11 6.57
CA MET A 150 8.88 9.51 5.16
C MET A 150 7.85 8.68 4.39
N ILE A 151 7.96 7.36 4.48
CA ILE A 151 7.03 6.45 3.81
C ILE A 151 5.60 6.71 4.30
N SER A 152 5.38 6.81 5.62
CA SER A 152 4.06 7.11 6.17
C SER A 152 3.45 8.42 5.65
N ALA A 153 4.26 9.46 5.43
CA ALA A 153 3.78 10.74 4.90
C ALA A 153 3.47 10.66 3.40
N ASP A 154 4.18 9.81 2.66
CA ASP A 154 3.89 9.54 1.25
C ASP A 154 2.59 8.73 1.13
N GLU A 155 2.35 7.71 1.96
CA GLU A 155 1.09 6.94 1.93
C GLU A 155 -0.14 7.79 2.22
N ASP A 156 -0.03 8.75 3.14
CA ASP A 156 -1.11 9.70 3.40
C ASP A 156 -1.38 10.58 2.15
N ASN A 157 -0.35 10.89 1.34
CA ASN A 157 -0.53 11.62 0.08
C ASN A 157 -1.14 10.73 -1.01
N HIS A 158 -0.71 9.47 -1.13
CA HIS A 158 -1.29 8.50 -2.07
C HIS A 158 -2.78 8.29 -1.79
N LEU A 159 -3.13 8.10 -0.51
CA LEU A 159 -4.52 7.96 -0.07
C LEU A 159 -5.34 9.22 -0.36
N ALA A 160 -4.81 10.40 -0.06
CA ALA A 160 -5.48 11.67 -0.34
C ALA A 160 -5.74 11.85 -1.85
N TYR A 161 -4.74 11.58 -2.68
CA TYR A 161 -4.86 11.60 -4.14
C TYR A 161 -5.97 10.67 -4.64
N CYS A 162 -6.00 9.42 -4.19
CA CYS A 162 -7.04 8.47 -4.61
C CYS A 162 -8.45 8.93 -4.22
N HIS A 163 -8.60 9.50 -3.02
CA HIS A 163 -9.86 10.09 -2.58
C HIS A 163 -10.34 11.21 -3.51
N GLU A 164 -9.44 12.15 -3.83
CA GLU A 164 -9.74 13.32 -4.66
C GLU A 164 -10.16 12.90 -6.08
N GLU A 165 -9.40 12.01 -6.72
CA GLU A 165 -9.68 11.60 -8.11
C GLU A 165 -10.93 10.74 -8.24
N LEU A 166 -11.20 9.85 -7.27
CA LEU A 166 -12.46 9.10 -7.25
C LEU A 166 -13.66 10.01 -7.01
N LEU A 167 -13.52 11.08 -6.21
CA LEU A 167 -14.58 12.06 -6.04
C LEU A 167 -14.80 12.90 -7.30
N ARG A 168 -13.73 13.28 -8.01
CA ARG A 168 -13.80 13.95 -9.32
C ARG A 168 -14.57 13.08 -10.33
N LEU A 169 -14.18 11.81 -10.49
CA LEU A 169 -14.86 10.87 -11.40
C LEU A 169 -16.30 10.56 -10.97
N THR A 170 -16.59 10.65 -9.66
CA THR A 170 -17.98 10.55 -9.16
C THR A 170 -18.82 11.73 -9.64
N ALA A 171 -18.28 12.96 -9.60
CA ALA A 171 -18.95 14.15 -10.11
C ALA A 171 -19.18 14.10 -11.64
N GLU A 172 -18.32 13.38 -12.37
CA GLU A 172 -18.46 13.11 -13.81
C GLU A 172 -19.49 11.99 -14.13
N GLY A 173 -20.15 11.41 -13.12
CA GLY A 173 -21.23 10.45 -13.29
C GLY A 173 -20.84 8.98 -13.14
N HIS A 174 -19.59 8.68 -12.74
CA HIS A 174 -19.12 7.29 -12.60
C HIS A 174 -19.41 6.64 -11.23
N GLY A 175 -20.17 7.31 -10.35
CA GLY A 175 -20.43 6.89 -8.97
C GLY A 175 -20.86 5.43 -8.77
N PRO A 176 -21.81 4.87 -9.56
CA PRO A 176 -22.22 3.47 -9.41
C PRO A 176 -21.07 2.47 -9.63
N TYR A 177 -20.25 2.71 -10.65
CA TYR A 177 -19.12 1.83 -10.95
C TYR A 177 -17.97 1.99 -9.95
N ILE A 178 -17.70 3.22 -9.50
CA ILE A 178 -16.70 3.48 -8.44
C ILE A 178 -17.05 2.73 -7.16
N ARG A 179 -18.33 2.77 -6.73
CA ARG A 179 -18.78 2.02 -5.55
C ARG A 179 -18.56 0.52 -5.72
N HIS A 180 -18.93 -0.03 -6.87
CA HIS A 180 -18.71 -1.43 -7.18
C HIS A 180 -17.22 -1.81 -7.15
N ALA A 181 -16.36 -1.00 -7.78
CA ALA A 181 -14.92 -1.24 -7.82
C ALA A 181 -14.28 -1.16 -6.42
N LEU A 182 -14.69 -0.21 -5.58
CA LEU A 182 -14.25 -0.09 -4.19
C LEU A 182 -14.67 -1.28 -3.34
N GLU A 183 -15.94 -1.71 -3.43
CA GLU A 183 -16.43 -2.87 -2.67
C GLU A 183 -15.76 -4.17 -3.10
N THR A 184 -15.56 -4.37 -4.40
CA THR A 184 -14.83 -5.53 -4.94
C THR A 184 -13.40 -5.54 -4.44
N SER A 185 -12.70 -4.40 -4.54
CA SER A 185 -11.32 -4.26 -4.09
C SER A 185 -11.18 -4.48 -2.58
N ALA A 186 -12.05 -3.87 -1.75
CA ALA A 186 -12.03 -4.05 -0.30
C ALA A 186 -12.27 -5.50 0.12
N ARG A 187 -13.21 -6.21 -0.50
CA ARG A 187 -13.47 -7.63 -0.19
C ARG A 187 -12.30 -8.53 -0.57
N GLY A 188 -11.66 -8.25 -1.70
CA GLY A 188 -10.47 -8.94 -2.16
C GLY A 188 -9.30 -8.71 -1.22
N GLU A 189 -9.04 -7.43 -0.89
CA GLU A 189 -7.98 -7.00 0.01
C GLU A 189 -8.09 -7.65 1.38
N ILE A 190 -9.25 -7.60 2.03
CA ILE A 190 -9.43 -8.13 3.38
C ILE A 190 -9.10 -9.63 3.45
N ARG A 191 -9.42 -10.39 2.39
CA ARG A 191 -9.08 -11.81 2.30
C ARG A 191 -7.58 -12.00 2.10
N THR A 192 -6.97 -11.24 1.20
CA THR A 192 -5.53 -11.33 0.92
C THR A 192 -4.69 -10.89 2.11
N HIS A 193 -5.06 -9.81 2.80
CA HIS A 193 -4.40 -9.35 4.01
C HIS A 193 -4.38 -10.42 5.10
N ARG A 194 -5.49 -11.12 5.31
CA ARG A 194 -5.54 -12.29 6.20
C ARG A 194 -4.59 -13.40 5.75
N ASP A 195 -4.66 -13.79 4.47
CA ASP A 195 -3.88 -14.91 3.95
C ASP A 195 -2.37 -14.65 4.08
N VAL A 196 -1.94 -13.45 3.67
CA VAL A 196 -0.55 -12.97 3.82
C VAL A 196 -0.17 -12.86 5.28
N GLY A 197 -1.03 -12.30 6.13
CA GLY A 197 -0.78 -12.18 7.56
C GLY A 197 -0.53 -13.53 8.24
N LEU A 198 -1.31 -14.56 7.89
CA LEU A 198 -1.12 -15.93 8.38
C LEU A 198 0.18 -16.55 7.86
N ALA A 199 0.48 -16.38 6.57
CA ALA A 199 1.71 -16.87 5.96
C ALA A 199 2.97 -16.24 6.60
N VAL A 200 2.97 -14.92 6.77
CA VAL A 200 4.06 -14.18 7.43
C VAL A 200 4.18 -14.61 8.88
N ALA A 201 3.08 -14.70 9.64
CA ALA A 201 3.11 -15.14 11.03
C ALA A 201 3.70 -16.55 11.18
N ALA A 202 3.32 -17.49 10.32
CA ALA A 202 3.86 -18.85 10.33
C ALA A 202 5.37 -18.88 10.00
N ARG A 203 5.82 -18.03 9.09
CA ARG A 203 7.25 -17.88 8.76
C ARG A 203 8.04 -17.25 9.89
N MET A 204 7.53 -16.18 10.49
CA MET A 204 8.14 -15.52 11.64
C MET A 204 8.23 -16.48 12.83
N ALA A 205 7.20 -17.27 13.09
CA ALA A 205 7.23 -18.27 14.15
C ALA A 205 8.33 -19.31 13.98
N ARG A 206 8.59 -19.76 12.74
CA ARG A 206 9.68 -20.71 12.44
C ARG A 206 11.05 -20.07 12.60
N ILE A 207 11.23 -18.84 12.12
CA ILE A 207 12.52 -18.12 12.18
C ILE A 207 12.87 -17.74 13.62
N LEU A 208 11.89 -17.22 14.37
CA LEU A 208 12.07 -16.69 15.72
C LEU A 208 11.91 -17.76 16.81
N GLY A 209 11.57 -19.00 16.45
CA GLY A 209 11.37 -20.09 17.41
C GLY A 209 10.18 -19.88 18.35
N TRP A 210 9.10 -19.25 17.86
CA TRP A 210 7.92 -19.00 18.69
C TRP A 210 7.29 -20.29 19.22
N SER A 211 6.85 -20.25 20.48
CA SER A 211 6.05 -21.34 21.04
C SER A 211 4.73 -21.50 20.29
N ARG A 212 4.15 -22.71 20.31
CA ARG A 212 2.81 -22.97 19.74
C ARG A 212 1.74 -22.02 20.27
N ARG A 213 1.85 -21.61 21.55
CA ARG A 213 0.92 -20.66 22.19
C ARG A 213 1.04 -19.26 21.60
N GLN A 214 2.27 -18.79 21.37
CA GLN A 214 2.53 -17.48 20.77
C GLN A 214 2.02 -17.42 19.34
N LEU A 215 2.32 -18.43 18.52
CA LEU A 215 1.79 -18.54 17.16
C LEU A 215 0.25 -18.59 17.17
N ALA A 216 -0.36 -19.40 18.04
CA ALA A 216 -1.81 -19.47 18.15
C ALA A 216 -2.45 -18.10 18.49
N LEU A 217 -1.82 -17.32 19.38
CA LEU A 217 -2.30 -15.99 19.74
C LEU A 217 -2.17 -14.98 18.59
N VAL A 218 -1.06 -14.99 17.85
CA VAL A 218 -0.89 -14.15 16.65
C VAL A 218 -1.90 -14.53 15.57
N THR A 219 -2.08 -15.83 15.30
CA THR A 219 -3.07 -16.35 14.34
C THR A 219 -4.49 -15.94 14.72
N LEU A 220 -4.84 -16.04 16.02
CA LEU A 220 -6.14 -15.57 16.51
C LEU A 220 -6.31 -14.06 16.27
N GLY A 221 -5.26 -13.26 16.50
CA GLY A 221 -5.25 -11.82 16.21
C GLY A 221 -5.52 -11.51 14.73
N VAL A 222 -4.87 -12.24 13.81
CA VAL A 222 -5.10 -12.09 12.36
C VAL A 222 -6.54 -12.45 11.99
N HIS A 223 -7.09 -13.54 12.55
CA HIS A 223 -8.49 -13.90 12.31
C HIS A 223 -9.48 -12.89 12.91
N ALA A 224 -9.20 -12.36 14.10
CA ALA A 224 -10.04 -11.34 14.72
C ALA A 224 -10.07 -10.05 13.87
N LEU A 225 -8.91 -9.61 13.38
CA LEU A 225 -8.82 -8.47 12.47
C LEU A 225 -9.59 -8.73 11.16
N TYR A 226 -9.44 -9.93 10.58
CA TYR A 226 -10.19 -10.32 9.39
C TYR A 226 -11.72 -10.26 9.60
N LEU A 227 -12.21 -10.78 10.73
CA LEU A 227 -13.64 -10.75 11.05
C LEU A 227 -14.14 -9.32 11.28
N TYR A 228 -13.33 -8.50 11.98
CA TYR A 228 -13.62 -7.07 12.16
C TYR A 228 -13.69 -6.34 10.81
N ASP A 229 -12.69 -6.54 9.94
CA ASP A 229 -12.63 -5.90 8.64
C ASP A 229 -13.80 -6.31 7.75
N ARG A 230 -14.13 -7.60 7.75
CA ARG A 230 -15.29 -8.14 7.01
C ARG A 230 -16.62 -7.57 7.50
N ALA A 231 -16.79 -7.38 8.80
CA ALA A 231 -18.06 -6.92 9.37
C ALA A 231 -18.23 -5.39 9.30
N PHE A 232 -17.18 -4.65 9.67
CA PHE A 232 -17.26 -3.20 9.86
C PHE A 232 -16.14 -2.45 9.15
N GLY A 233 -14.93 -3.01 9.21
CA GLY A 233 -13.74 -2.29 8.80
C GLY A 233 -13.72 -1.93 7.32
N TRP A 234 -14.35 -2.72 6.45
CA TRP A 234 -14.46 -2.42 5.02
C TRP A 234 -15.07 -1.04 4.72
N ARG A 235 -15.93 -0.52 5.60
CA ARG A 235 -16.55 0.81 5.42
C ARG A 235 -15.50 1.90 5.32
N ARG A 236 -14.41 1.82 6.09
CA ARG A 236 -13.33 2.80 6.04
C ARG A 236 -12.56 2.75 4.73
N MET A 237 -12.51 1.59 4.08
CA MET A 237 -11.81 1.35 2.82
C MET A 237 -12.62 1.76 1.58
N VAL A 238 -13.94 1.92 1.71
CA VAL A 238 -14.81 2.30 0.58
C VAL A 238 -15.42 3.70 0.73
N THR A 239 -15.40 4.29 1.93
CA THR A 239 -15.94 5.64 2.14
C THR A 239 -15.01 6.67 1.54
N LEU A 240 -15.50 7.44 0.56
CA LEU A 240 -14.78 8.57 -0.01
C LEU A 240 -15.13 9.85 0.75
N ARG A 241 -14.11 10.69 0.96
CA ARG A 241 -14.19 12.01 1.61
C ARG A 241 -13.15 12.92 1.01
N MET A 242 -13.47 14.20 0.83
CA MET A 242 -12.48 15.16 0.34
C MET A 242 -11.32 15.22 1.33
N PRO A 243 -10.06 15.00 0.91
CA PRO A 243 -8.92 15.06 1.81
C PRO A 243 -8.65 16.49 2.27
N GLU A 244 -8.02 16.63 3.45
CA GLU A 244 -7.55 17.93 3.96
C GLU A 244 -6.47 18.51 3.06
N ARG A 245 -5.50 17.67 2.66
CA ARG A 245 -4.48 18.02 1.67
C ARG A 245 -5.00 17.71 0.26
N ARG A 246 -5.29 18.75 -0.50
CA ARG A 246 -5.67 18.65 -1.92
C ARG A 246 -4.46 18.65 -2.83
N ASN A 247 -4.62 18.08 -4.02
CA ASN A 247 -3.59 17.99 -5.04
C ASN A 247 -2.28 17.39 -4.51
N ALA A 248 -2.38 16.38 -3.63
CA ALA A 248 -1.25 15.87 -2.86
C ALA A 248 -0.08 15.35 -3.73
N LEU A 249 -0.40 14.83 -4.92
CA LEU A 249 0.56 14.33 -5.91
C LEU A 249 0.64 15.17 -7.19
N GLY A 250 -0.12 16.28 -7.28
CA GLY A 250 -0.07 17.12 -8.47
C GLY A 250 1.08 18.12 -8.43
N THR A 251 1.37 18.69 -9.59
CA THR A 251 2.27 19.83 -9.69
C THR A 251 1.67 21.02 -8.90
N PRO A 252 2.47 21.77 -8.12
CA PRO A 252 2.00 23.00 -7.52
C PRO A 252 1.39 23.89 -8.60
N ALA A 253 0.19 24.44 -8.35
CA ALA A 253 -0.31 25.51 -9.20
C ALA A 253 0.73 26.64 -9.17
N PRO A 254 1.08 27.25 -10.33
CA PRO A 254 1.91 28.43 -10.31
C PRO A 254 1.24 29.46 -9.38
N PRO A 255 2.01 30.18 -8.54
CA PRO A 255 1.44 31.22 -7.71
C PRO A 255 0.64 32.15 -8.62
N HIS A 256 -0.61 32.40 -8.26
CA HIS A 256 -1.43 33.37 -8.98
C HIS A 256 -0.63 34.67 -9.06
N ALA A 257 -0.25 35.08 -10.28
CA ALA A 257 0.20 36.44 -10.49
C ALA A 257 -0.98 37.31 -10.05
N GLU A 258 -0.80 38.02 -8.94
CA GLU A 258 -1.68 39.12 -8.57
C GLU A 258 -1.67 40.07 -9.76
N HIS A 259 -2.74 40.04 -10.54
CA HIS A 259 -3.01 41.07 -11.51
C HIS A 259 -3.26 42.33 -10.68
N GLU A 260 -2.23 43.15 -10.50
CA GLU A 260 -2.41 44.58 -10.25
C GLU A 260 -3.24 45.11 -11.42
N VAL A 261 -4.51 45.38 -11.14
CA VAL A 261 -5.38 46.12 -12.04
C VAL A 261 -4.99 47.59 -11.91
N PRO A 262 -4.71 48.30 -13.02
CA PRO A 262 -4.31 49.71 -13.02
C PRO A 262 -5.41 50.66 -12.50
#